data_AF-A0A6J3KA11-F1
#
_entry.id   AF-A0A6J3KA11-F1
#
_cell.length_a   1.000
_cell.length_b   1.000
_cell.length_c   1.000
_cell.angle_alpha   90.00
_cell.angle_beta   90.00
_cell.angle_gamma   90.00
#
_symmetry.space_group_name_H-M   'P 1'
#
loop_
_entity.id
_entity.type
_entity.pdbx_description
1 polymer ?
#
loop_
_entity_poly.entity_id
_entity_poly.type
_entity_poly.pdbx_seq_one_letter_code
_entity_poly.pdbx_strand_id
1 'polypeptide(L)'
;MQQNVEPKRIPRNVEMERRRRLYRNLKIQDVLEEIGVSPKQMLPPSATLPLLTYEETYGLFSTAHFLPLEIFDDEEYDCRTVEDWINLGVIDGTHYPLPATVFVPRFRSEDEMFSLEDNQLNKLFAWTNAAVTHYDRERKLWTVLTLDGRKRNFKIPRIYIRLFAEDPRIYAKRVAAAIKHRRIAEASIKYHFYLDCMLMEGMKTLNEEEKETIVRLATSNSRYKHKYVTLLMEEICLDYQRTMCDLTWRQMIQRNPEMFKFVTWMPDIEATRVPKKGKIDTGMTNFLKVRQRTHWITLYVHEEVYQAMACVMAECMYVSSMNLFATSYGKQIRLLEFEDLQSQAILTVIKYLKEPWLEKITQSVRMCLRDLGKGWFNLEQKNHGVYDVMKLKRFMNLTTLCMQVRI
;
A
#
# COMPACT_ATOMS: atom_id res chain seq x y z
N MET A 1 -5.04 42.64 -10.34
CA MET A 1 -3.57 42.71 -10.29
C MET A 1 -3.01 42.54 -11.70
N GLN A 2 -2.21 43.50 -12.16
CA GLN A 2 -1.80 43.67 -13.56
C GLN A 2 -0.86 42.55 -14.06
N GLN A 3 -1.05 42.27 -15.35
CA GLN A 3 -0.41 41.27 -16.19
C GLN A 3 0.96 41.76 -16.68
N ASN A 4 2.05 41.27 -16.10
CA ASN A 4 3.34 41.23 -16.79
C ASN A 4 3.59 39.77 -17.18
N VAL A 5 3.30 39.45 -18.43
CA VAL A 5 3.49 38.11 -19.00
C VAL A 5 4.50 38.27 -20.12
N GLU A 6 5.54 37.44 -20.12
CA GLU A 6 6.60 37.48 -21.13
C GLU A 6 6.02 37.42 -22.56
N PRO A 7 6.65 38.09 -23.54
CA PRO A 7 6.23 38.02 -24.93
C PRO A 7 6.09 36.56 -25.38
N LYS A 8 4.95 36.22 -26.02
CA LYS A 8 4.53 34.88 -26.47
C LYS A 8 3.94 33.94 -25.39
N ARG A 9 3.82 34.34 -24.12
CA ARG A 9 3.03 33.59 -23.13
C ARG A 9 1.61 34.15 -23.01
N ILE A 10 0.62 33.26 -22.95
CA ILE A 10 -0.79 33.64 -22.81
C ILE A 10 -1.01 34.12 -21.36
N PRO A 11 -1.64 35.29 -21.13
CA PRO A 11 -1.96 35.71 -19.78
C PRO A 11 -2.86 34.70 -19.07
N ARG A 12 -2.56 34.41 -17.81
CA ARG A 12 -3.30 33.43 -16.99
C ARG A 12 -4.83 33.62 -17.05
N ASN A 13 -5.30 34.88 -17.03
CA ASN A 13 -6.74 35.19 -17.12
C ASN A 13 -7.35 34.76 -18.47
N VAL A 14 -6.61 34.93 -19.57
CA VAL A 14 -7.04 34.52 -20.90
C VAL A 14 -7.04 33.00 -21.02
N GLU A 15 -6.05 32.33 -20.45
CA GLU A 15 -6.01 30.86 -20.40
C GLU A 15 -7.15 30.27 -19.57
N MET A 16 -7.42 30.84 -18.39
CA MET A 16 -8.55 30.43 -17.54
C MET A 16 -9.89 30.61 -18.26
N GLU A 17 -10.11 31.73 -18.94
CA GLU A 17 -11.34 31.98 -19.69
C GLU A 17 -11.46 31.05 -20.92
N ARG A 18 -10.37 30.75 -21.62
CA ARG A 18 -10.35 29.75 -22.70
C ARG A 18 -10.74 28.37 -22.19
N ARG A 19 -10.15 27.90 -21.08
CA ARG A 19 -10.50 26.62 -20.45
C ARG A 19 -11.96 26.61 -19.99
N ARG A 20 -12.44 27.70 -19.39
CA ARG A 20 -13.84 27.83 -18.95
C ARG A 20 -14.82 27.71 -20.12
N ARG A 21 -14.54 28.34 -21.26
CA ARG A 21 -15.37 28.21 -22.48
C ARG A 21 -15.33 26.80 -23.05
N LEU A 22 -14.14 26.20 -23.09
CA LEU A 22 -13.97 24.82 -23.55
C LEU A 22 -14.78 23.85 -22.69
N TYR A 23 -14.65 23.94 -21.36
CA TYR A 23 -15.33 23.04 -20.42
C TYR A 23 -16.84 23.28 -20.35
N ARG A 24 -17.31 24.50 -20.65
CA ARG A 24 -18.74 24.82 -20.70
C ARG A 24 -19.45 24.15 -21.88
N ASN A 25 -18.75 23.99 -23.00
CA ASN A 25 -19.31 23.39 -24.21
C ASN A 25 -19.39 21.85 -24.15
N LEU A 26 -18.74 21.23 -23.15
CA LEU A 26 -18.73 19.77 -22.97
C LEU A 26 -19.72 19.39 -21.87
N LYS A 27 -20.81 18.73 -22.25
CA LYS A 27 -21.72 18.11 -21.28
C LYS A 27 -21.11 16.82 -20.79
N ILE A 28 -21.14 16.59 -19.49
CA ILE A 28 -20.51 15.40 -18.90
C ILE A 28 -21.17 14.10 -19.38
N GLN A 29 -22.46 14.14 -19.68
CA GLN A 29 -23.22 13.02 -20.23
C GLN A 29 -22.61 12.54 -21.55
N ASP A 30 -22.40 13.47 -22.49
CA ASP A 30 -21.86 13.17 -23.82
C ASP A 30 -20.42 12.62 -23.72
N VAL A 31 -19.61 13.18 -22.81
CA VAL A 31 -18.22 12.73 -22.60
C VAL A 31 -18.16 11.33 -21.98
N LEU A 32 -19.07 11.00 -21.05
CA LEU A 32 -19.17 9.66 -20.45
C LEU A 32 -19.66 8.64 -21.49
N GLU A 33 -20.64 9.01 -22.31
CA GLU A 33 -21.16 8.15 -23.38
C GLU A 33 -20.09 7.86 -24.44
N GLU A 34 -19.29 8.86 -24.85
CA GLU A 34 -18.19 8.71 -25.80
C GLU A 34 -17.15 7.67 -25.34
N ILE A 35 -16.93 7.54 -24.02
CA ILE A 35 -16.01 6.54 -23.45
C ILE A 35 -16.72 5.24 -23.01
N GLY A 36 -18.00 5.07 -23.34
CA GLY A 36 -18.77 3.85 -23.09
C GLY A 36 -19.29 3.69 -21.66
N VAL A 37 -19.32 4.77 -20.86
CA VAL A 37 -19.89 4.76 -19.51
C VAL A 37 -21.38 5.08 -19.56
N SER A 38 -22.20 4.19 -18.98
CA SER A 38 -23.65 4.38 -18.88
C SER A 38 -24.08 4.67 -17.44
N PRO A 39 -25.18 5.44 -17.23
CA PRO A 39 -25.65 5.80 -15.88
C PRO A 39 -25.88 4.61 -14.94
N LYS A 40 -26.40 3.48 -15.44
CA LYS A 40 -26.62 2.27 -14.63
C LYS A 40 -25.35 1.74 -13.97
N GLN A 41 -24.20 1.93 -14.62
CA GLN A 41 -22.89 1.52 -14.11
C GLN A 41 -22.39 2.43 -12.99
N MET A 42 -23.01 3.57 -12.76
CA MET A 42 -22.68 4.48 -11.67
C MET A 42 -23.65 4.37 -10.50
N LEU A 43 -24.71 3.59 -10.61
CA LEU A 43 -25.71 3.53 -9.55
C LEU A 43 -25.12 2.93 -8.26
N PRO A 44 -25.49 3.48 -7.10
CA PRO A 44 -25.12 2.90 -5.83
C PRO A 44 -25.92 1.61 -5.59
N PRO A 45 -25.34 0.59 -4.92
CA PRO A 45 -26.04 -0.66 -4.60
C PRO A 45 -27.37 -0.45 -3.87
N SER A 46 -27.45 0.56 -3.00
CA SER A 46 -28.68 0.93 -2.29
C SER A 46 -29.84 1.35 -3.18
N ALA A 47 -29.57 1.80 -4.41
CA ALA A 47 -30.60 2.16 -5.39
C ALA A 47 -30.95 1.01 -6.35
N THR A 48 -30.03 0.07 -6.58
CA THR A 48 -30.22 -1.04 -7.53
C THR A 48 -30.70 -2.31 -6.87
N LEU A 49 -30.08 -2.73 -5.76
CA LEU A 49 -30.36 -4.02 -5.11
C LEU A 49 -31.84 -4.19 -4.70
N PRO A 50 -32.55 -3.17 -4.17
CA PRO A 50 -33.97 -3.33 -3.82
C PRO A 50 -34.90 -3.56 -5.01
N LEU A 51 -34.44 -3.25 -6.23
CA LEU A 51 -35.21 -3.43 -7.45
C LEU A 51 -35.02 -4.81 -8.05
N LEU A 52 -33.94 -5.52 -7.69
CA LEU A 52 -33.53 -6.78 -8.31
C LEU A 52 -34.14 -7.98 -7.59
N THR A 53 -34.43 -9.02 -8.35
CA THR A 53 -34.81 -10.33 -7.81
C THR A 53 -33.61 -11.02 -7.15
N TYR A 54 -33.90 -12.11 -6.41
CA TYR A 54 -32.85 -12.93 -5.79
C TYR A 54 -31.86 -13.48 -6.83
N GLU A 55 -32.35 -13.96 -7.97
CA GLU A 55 -31.51 -14.53 -9.03
C GLU A 55 -30.66 -13.46 -9.74
N GLU A 56 -31.21 -12.26 -9.97
CA GLU A 56 -30.43 -11.16 -10.54
C GLU A 56 -29.36 -10.64 -9.59
N THR A 57 -29.58 -10.77 -8.27
CA THR A 57 -28.64 -10.32 -7.25
C THR A 57 -27.56 -11.36 -6.98
N TYR A 58 -27.96 -12.60 -6.71
CA TYR A 58 -27.08 -13.67 -6.20
C TYR A 58 -26.87 -14.82 -7.18
N GLY A 59 -27.56 -14.83 -8.32
CA GLY A 59 -27.41 -15.85 -9.34
C GLY A 59 -26.03 -15.84 -9.97
N LEU A 60 -25.70 -16.96 -10.62
CA LEU A 60 -24.39 -17.19 -11.22
C LEU A 60 -24.04 -16.14 -12.28
N PHE A 61 -25.04 -15.67 -13.03
CA PHE A 61 -24.91 -14.65 -14.07
C PHE A 61 -25.31 -13.24 -13.61
N SER A 62 -25.37 -13.01 -12.29
CA SER A 62 -25.69 -11.69 -11.72
C SER A 62 -24.77 -10.59 -12.26
N THR A 63 -25.40 -9.57 -12.85
CA THR A 63 -24.75 -8.32 -13.26
C THR A 63 -24.92 -7.20 -12.21
N ALA A 64 -25.45 -7.54 -11.04
CA ALA A 64 -25.69 -6.59 -9.96
C ALA A 64 -24.38 -6.17 -9.31
N HIS A 65 -24.16 -4.86 -9.22
CA HIS A 65 -23.07 -4.29 -8.44
C HIS A 65 -23.46 -4.27 -6.95
N PHE A 66 -22.62 -4.88 -6.11
CA PHE A 66 -22.83 -4.96 -4.66
C PHE A 66 -21.82 -4.11 -3.88
N LEU A 67 -20.74 -3.65 -4.53
CA LEU A 67 -19.80 -2.71 -3.93
C LEU A 67 -20.13 -1.25 -4.31
N PRO A 68 -20.06 -0.31 -3.35
CA PRO A 68 -20.15 1.12 -3.65
C PRO A 68 -19.03 1.58 -4.61
N LEU A 69 -19.36 2.49 -5.54
CA LEU A 69 -18.40 2.98 -6.53
C LEU A 69 -17.31 3.84 -5.90
N GLU A 70 -17.66 4.61 -4.88
CA GLU A 70 -16.78 5.53 -4.16
C GLU A 70 -15.58 4.87 -3.47
N ILE A 71 -15.60 3.55 -3.25
CA ILE A 71 -14.45 2.80 -2.73
C ILE A 71 -13.32 2.73 -3.77
N PHE A 72 -13.67 2.82 -5.06
CA PHE A 72 -12.75 2.72 -6.19
C PHE A 72 -12.41 4.08 -6.80
N ASP A 73 -12.71 5.16 -6.07
CA ASP A 73 -12.44 6.51 -6.49
C ASP A 73 -10.94 6.83 -6.35
N ASP A 74 -10.25 6.99 -7.49
CA ASP A 74 -8.84 7.37 -7.52
C ASP A 74 -8.70 8.90 -7.46
N GLU A 75 -8.28 9.39 -6.29
CA GLU A 75 -8.08 10.81 -6.01
C GLU A 75 -6.92 11.42 -6.84
N GLU A 76 -6.02 10.63 -7.45
CA GLU A 76 -4.93 11.15 -8.30
C GLU A 76 -5.44 11.81 -9.60
N TYR A 77 -6.66 11.46 -10.03
CA TYR A 77 -7.32 12.16 -11.14
C TYR A 77 -7.83 13.55 -10.75
N ASP A 78 -7.96 13.86 -9.45
CA ASP A 78 -8.42 15.15 -9.00
C ASP A 78 -7.31 16.20 -9.18
N CYS A 79 -7.64 17.32 -9.82
CA CYS A 79 -6.63 18.33 -10.14
C CYS A 79 -6.27 19.22 -8.93
N ARG A 80 -6.95 19.03 -7.80
CA ARG A 80 -6.85 19.82 -6.57
C ARG A 80 -7.19 18.97 -5.35
N THR A 81 -6.62 19.32 -4.21
CA THR A 81 -7.01 18.77 -2.91
C THR A 81 -8.40 19.28 -2.51
N VAL A 82 -8.99 18.66 -1.50
CA VAL A 82 -10.29 19.10 -0.96
C VAL A 82 -10.20 20.52 -0.41
N GLU A 83 -9.12 20.85 0.29
CA GLU A 83 -8.84 22.21 0.78
C GLU A 83 -8.79 23.22 -0.35
N ASP A 84 -8.08 22.90 -1.44
CA ASP A 84 -7.97 23.77 -2.60
C ASP A 84 -9.33 24.01 -3.25
N TRP A 85 -10.19 22.98 -3.30
CA TRP A 85 -11.55 23.13 -3.80
C TRP A 85 -12.39 24.06 -2.93
N ILE A 86 -12.38 23.85 -1.62
CA ILE A 86 -13.10 24.70 -0.65
C ILE A 86 -12.62 26.15 -0.76
N ASN A 87 -11.31 26.37 -0.82
CA ASN A 87 -10.70 27.69 -0.93
C ASN A 87 -11.06 28.43 -2.23
N LEU A 88 -11.38 27.72 -3.32
CA LEU A 88 -11.88 28.36 -4.55
C LEU A 88 -13.24 29.04 -4.35
N GLY A 89 -14.02 28.63 -3.35
CA GLY A 89 -15.29 29.26 -3.00
C GLY A 89 -15.11 30.55 -2.20
N VAL A 90 -13.92 30.81 -1.64
CA VAL A 90 -13.67 31.99 -0.81
C VAL A 90 -13.35 33.18 -1.69
N ILE A 91 -14.28 34.14 -1.74
CA ILE A 91 -14.12 35.43 -2.45
C ILE A 91 -14.32 36.53 -1.41
N ASP A 92 -13.30 37.40 -1.25
CA ASP A 92 -13.31 38.51 -0.30
C ASP A 92 -13.68 38.09 1.15
N GLY A 93 -13.16 36.94 1.59
CA GLY A 93 -13.41 36.38 2.93
C GLY A 93 -14.78 35.73 3.12
N THR A 94 -15.64 35.74 2.09
CA THR A 94 -16.96 35.09 2.11
C THR A 94 -16.92 33.77 1.36
N HIS A 95 -17.50 32.72 1.96
CA HIS A 95 -17.51 31.38 1.38
C HIS A 95 -18.74 31.19 0.47
N TYR A 96 -18.52 31.22 -0.85
CA TYR A 96 -19.53 30.94 -1.85
C TYR A 96 -19.56 29.46 -2.23
N PRO A 97 -20.74 28.93 -2.60
CA PRO A 97 -20.83 27.55 -3.04
C PRO A 97 -20.16 27.34 -4.40
N LEU A 98 -19.58 26.16 -4.60
CA LEU A 98 -18.91 25.81 -5.85
C LEU A 98 -19.95 25.31 -6.87
N PRO A 99 -19.92 25.81 -8.12
CA PRO A 99 -20.81 25.34 -9.17
C PRO A 99 -20.38 23.96 -9.67
N ALA A 100 -21.33 23.04 -9.76
CA ALA A 100 -21.11 21.65 -10.16
C ALA A 100 -22.29 21.09 -10.96
N THR A 101 -22.06 19.94 -11.58
CA THR A 101 -23.09 18.97 -11.99
C THR A 101 -22.94 17.74 -11.12
N VAL A 102 -24.03 17.22 -10.57
CA VAL A 102 -24.03 16.08 -9.65
C VAL A 102 -24.91 14.95 -10.17
N PHE A 103 -24.49 13.71 -9.95
CA PHE A 103 -25.24 12.51 -10.31
C PHE A 103 -26.11 12.07 -9.12
N VAL A 104 -27.40 12.36 -9.19
CA VAL A 104 -28.34 12.16 -8.07
C VAL A 104 -29.64 11.53 -8.56
N PRO A 105 -30.47 10.95 -7.66
CA PRO A 105 -31.76 10.38 -8.05
C PRO A 105 -32.59 11.38 -8.84
N ARG A 106 -33.14 10.94 -9.97
CA ARG A 106 -34.07 11.76 -10.75
C ARG A 106 -35.33 11.98 -9.91
N PHE A 107 -35.86 13.20 -9.89
CA PHE A 107 -37.16 13.45 -9.26
C PHE A 107 -38.25 12.71 -10.05
N ARG A 108 -39.17 12.07 -9.34
CA ARG A 108 -40.30 11.30 -9.89
C ARG A 108 -41.61 11.76 -9.27
N SER A 109 -42.68 11.79 -10.05
CA SER A 109 -44.04 11.83 -9.50
C SER A 109 -44.38 10.46 -8.87
N GLU A 110 -45.24 10.46 -7.86
CA GLU A 110 -45.60 9.26 -7.08
C GLU A 110 -46.21 8.13 -7.94
N ASP A 111 -46.75 8.44 -9.12
CA ASP A 111 -47.41 7.48 -10.03
C ASP A 111 -46.46 6.73 -10.99
N GLU A 112 -45.15 7.02 -11.01
CA GLU A 112 -44.20 6.34 -11.91
C GLU A 112 -43.73 5.00 -11.31
N MET A 113 -44.40 3.91 -11.69
CA MET A 113 -44.01 2.54 -11.32
C MET A 113 -42.70 2.12 -12.02
N PHE A 114 -41.80 1.47 -11.28
CA PHE A 114 -40.55 0.94 -11.83
C PHE A 114 -40.78 -0.36 -12.61
N SER A 115 -40.20 -0.46 -13.81
CA SER A 115 -39.86 -1.73 -14.44
C SER A 115 -38.34 -1.89 -14.48
N LEU A 116 -37.86 -3.13 -14.39
CA LEU A 116 -36.43 -3.52 -14.38
C LEU A 116 -35.75 -3.42 -15.76
N GLU A 117 -36.38 -2.77 -16.74
CA GLU A 117 -35.80 -2.67 -18.07
C GLU A 117 -34.51 -1.84 -18.04
N ASP A 118 -33.52 -2.24 -18.83
CA ASP A 118 -32.20 -1.61 -18.89
C ASP A 118 -32.28 -0.09 -19.17
N ASN A 119 -33.28 0.30 -19.96
CA ASN A 119 -33.60 1.70 -20.25
C ASN A 119 -34.08 2.49 -19.02
N GLN A 120 -34.73 1.84 -18.06
CA GLN A 120 -35.22 2.47 -16.83
C GLN A 120 -34.12 2.61 -15.78
N LEU A 121 -33.22 1.61 -15.66
CA LEU A 121 -32.05 1.72 -14.79
C LEU A 121 -31.16 2.89 -15.20
N ASN A 122 -30.98 3.13 -16.50
CA ASN A 122 -30.24 4.30 -16.98
C ASN A 122 -30.92 5.65 -16.70
N LYS A 123 -32.22 5.65 -16.35
CA LYS A 123 -33.02 6.84 -16.03
C LYS A 123 -33.24 7.05 -14.52
N LEU A 124 -32.74 6.14 -13.69
CA LEU A 124 -32.84 6.20 -12.22
C LEU A 124 -32.24 7.48 -11.65
N PHE A 125 -31.05 7.82 -12.10
CA PHE A 125 -30.29 8.98 -11.68
C PHE A 125 -30.05 9.90 -12.88
N ALA A 126 -29.83 11.18 -12.61
CA ALA A 126 -29.58 12.17 -13.63
C ALA A 126 -28.51 13.17 -13.18
N TRP A 127 -27.70 13.61 -14.14
CA TRP A 127 -26.77 14.72 -13.96
C TRP A 127 -27.54 16.03 -13.86
N THR A 128 -27.43 16.69 -12.72
CA THR A 128 -28.21 17.88 -12.35
C THR A 128 -27.26 19.01 -11.93
N ASN A 129 -27.49 20.24 -12.38
CA ASN A 129 -26.72 21.39 -11.89
C ASN A 129 -26.93 21.55 -10.37
N ALA A 130 -25.86 21.81 -9.64
CA ALA A 130 -25.89 21.94 -8.19
C ALA A 130 -24.85 22.93 -7.68
N ALA A 131 -25.09 23.38 -6.45
CA ALA A 131 -24.20 24.21 -5.66
C ALA A 131 -23.62 23.35 -4.53
N VAL A 132 -22.29 23.17 -4.52
CA VAL A 132 -21.57 22.43 -3.46
C VAL A 132 -21.26 23.39 -2.33
N THR A 133 -21.73 23.10 -1.12
CA THR A 133 -21.72 24.06 0.01
C THR A 133 -20.73 23.71 1.11
N HIS A 134 -20.60 22.43 1.44
CA HIS A 134 -19.83 21.98 2.59
C HIS A 134 -19.20 20.61 2.34
N TYR A 135 -18.08 20.34 3.01
CA TYR A 135 -17.42 19.04 2.99
C TYR A 135 -17.24 18.52 4.41
N ASP A 136 -17.76 17.32 4.65
CA ASP A 136 -17.60 16.56 5.89
C ASP A 136 -16.35 15.67 5.78
N ARG A 137 -15.29 16.03 6.52
CA ARG A 137 -14.00 15.33 6.50
C ARG A 137 -14.06 13.94 7.11
N GLU A 138 -14.88 13.73 8.14
CA GLU A 138 -14.96 12.44 8.83
C GLU A 138 -15.63 11.40 7.93
N ARG A 139 -16.70 11.81 7.26
CA ARG A 139 -17.47 10.92 6.38
C ARG A 139 -17.00 10.93 4.93
N LYS A 140 -16.09 11.84 4.56
CA LYS A 140 -15.68 12.13 3.18
C LYS A 140 -16.85 12.43 2.23
N LEU A 141 -17.85 13.18 2.70
CA LEU A 141 -19.05 13.50 1.95
C LEU A 141 -19.18 15.00 1.67
N TRP A 142 -19.65 15.33 0.48
CA TRP A 142 -19.94 16.70 0.08
C TRP A 142 -21.43 16.97 0.19
N THR A 143 -21.78 18.09 0.82
CA THR A 143 -23.15 18.61 0.84
C THR A 143 -23.40 19.41 -0.42
N VAL A 144 -24.44 19.03 -1.15
CA VAL A 144 -24.82 19.65 -2.43
C VAL A 144 -26.28 20.02 -2.44
N LEU A 145 -26.57 21.19 -3.03
CA LEU A 145 -27.91 21.70 -3.25
C LEU A 145 -28.21 21.70 -4.75
N THR A 146 -29.19 20.92 -5.19
CA THR A 146 -29.59 20.88 -6.60
C THR A 146 -30.27 22.18 -7.05
N LEU A 147 -30.02 22.57 -8.30
CA LEU A 147 -30.54 23.76 -8.97
C LEU A 147 -31.60 23.40 -10.03
N ASP A 148 -32.36 22.33 -9.78
CA ASP A 148 -33.43 21.79 -10.63
C ASP A 148 -34.82 22.42 -10.38
N GLY A 149 -34.85 23.59 -9.71
CA GLY A 149 -36.08 24.24 -9.25
C GLY A 149 -36.65 23.69 -7.95
N ARG A 150 -36.19 22.52 -7.48
CA ARG A 150 -36.70 21.86 -6.24
C ARG A 150 -35.79 22.04 -5.04
N LYS A 151 -34.53 22.45 -5.24
CA LYS A 151 -33.57 22.75 -4.16
C LYS A 151 -33.37 21.58 -3.20
N ARG A 152 -33.23 20.37 -3.74
CA ARG A 152 -33.00 19.13 -2.96
C ARG A 152 -31.57 19.09 -2.45
N ASN A 153 -31.41 18.72 -1.17
CA ASN A 153 -30.11 18.59 -0.50
C ASN A 153 -29.65 17.12 -0.51
N PHE A 154 -28.39 16.89 -0.85
CA PHE A 154 -27.76 15.57 -0.78
C PHE A 154 -26.40 15.63 -0.10
N LYS A 155 -25.99 14.51 0.50
CA LYS A 155 -24.63 14.27 0.97
C LYS A 155 -24.05 13.12 0.15
N ILE A 156 -23.13 13.41 -0.77
CA ILE A 156 -22.63 12.42 -1.73
C ILE A 156 -21.09 12.41 -1.81
N PRO A 157 -20.48 11.27 -2.12
CA PRO A 157 -19.06 11.16 -2.41
C PRO A 157 -18.61 12.02 -3.61
N ARG A 158 -17.33 12.34 -3.67
CA ARG A 158 -16.71 13.15 -4.74
C ARG A 158 -16.90 12.55 -6.14
N ILE A 159 -16.87 11.21 -6.27
CA ILE A 159 -17.07 10.53 -7.55
C ILE A 159 -18.41 10.84 -8.23
N TYR A 160 -19.43 11.32 -7.50
CA TYR A 160 -20.73 11.70 -8.06
C TYR A 160 -20.87 13.21 -8.32
N ILE A 161 -19.82 13.99 -8.11
CA ILE A 161 -19.80 15.44 -8.27
C ILE A 161 -18.78 15.79 -9.34
N ARG A 162 -19.22 16.49 -10.38
CA ARG A 162 -18.34 17.15 -11.34
C ARG A 162 -18.35 18.67 -11.11
N LEU A 163 -17.27 19.24 -10.61
CA LEU A 163 -17.06 20.66 -10.41
C LEU A 163 -16.80 21.36 -11.76
N PHE A 164 -17.35 22.56 -11.98
CA PHE A 164 -17.22 23.22 -13.29
C PHE A 164 -15.82 23.71 -13.62
N ALA A 165 -14.95 23.84 -12.63
CA ALA A 165 -13.57 24.21 -12.85
C ALA A 165 -12.67 23.02 -13.25
N GLU A 166 -13.19 21.78 -13.25
CA GLU A 166 -12.45 20.59 -13.66
C GLU A 166 -12.69 20.23 -15.13
N ASP A 167 -11.68 19.60 -15.75
CA ASP A 167 -11.78 19.10 -17.12
C ASP A 167 -12.74 17.89 -17.15
N PRO A 168 -13.87 17.97 -17.88
CA PRO A 168 -14.84 16.89 -17.92
C PRO A 168 -14.28 15.59 -18.49
N ARG A 169 -13.23 15.64 -19.33
CA ARG A 169 -12.58 14.46 -19.91
C ARG A 169 -11.75 13.70 -18.88
N ILE A 170 -11.05 14.43 -18.01
CA ILE A 170 -10.27 13.82 -16.91
C ILE A 170 -11.23 13.22 -15.89
N TYR A 171 -12.29 13.94 -15.54
CA TYR A 171 -13.33 13.43 -14.65
C TYR A 171 -14.02 12.18 -15.21
N ALA A 172 -14.35 12.16 -16.51
CA ALA A 172 -14.93 10.97 -17.14
C ALA A 172 -13.97 9.77 -17.09
N LYS A 173 -12.66 9.97 -17.29
CA LYS A 173 -11.64 8.92 -17.11
C LYS A 173 -11.58 8.40 -15.67
N ARG A 174 -11.67 9.28 -14.67
CA ARG A 174 -11.76 8.91 -13.25
C ARG A 174 -12.94 7.98 -12.97
N VAL A 175 -14.13 8.36 -13.45
CA VAL A 175 -15.35 7.53 -13.32
C VAL A 175 -15.19 6.19 -14.03
N ALA A 176 -14.67 6.18 -15.26
CA ALA A 176 -14.45 4.94 -16.01
C ALA A 176 -13.43 4.01 -15.31
N ALA A 177 -12.37 4.57 -14.73
CA ALA A 177 -11.39 3.83 -13.95
C ALA A 177 -12.05 3.21 -12.71
N ALA A 178 -12.82 3.98 -11.94
CA ALA A 178 -13.55 3.49 -10.78
C ALA A 178 -14.52 2.34 -11.13
N ILE A 179 -15.27 2.48 -12.23
CA ILE A 179 -16.19 1.43 -12.73
C ILE A 179 -15.41 0.17 -13.10
N LYS A 180 -14.27 0.31 -13.79
CA LYS A 180 -13.40 -0.81 -14.17
C LYS A 180 -12.86 -1.52 -12.93
N HIS A 181 -12.33 -0.77 -11.96
CA HIS A 181 -11.78 -1.33 -10.74
C HIS A 181 -12.84 -2.03 -9.89
N ARG A 182 -14.04 -1.44 -9.77
CA ARG A 182 -15.17 -2.11 -9.10
C ARG A 182 -15.50 -3.44 -9.75
N ARG A 183 -15.62 -3.48 -11.08
CA ARG A 183 -15.92 -4.71 -11.83
C ARG A 183 -14.86 -5.79 -11.59
N ILE A 184 -13.59 -5.42 -11.64
CA ILE A 184 -12.47 -6.34 -11.39
C ILE A 184 -12.53 -6.86 -9.94
N ALA A 185 -12.76 -5.99 -8.96
CA ALA A 185 -12.84 -6.38 -7.56
C ALA A 185 -14.03 -7.30 -7.28
N GLU A 186 -15.22 -6.97 -7.77
CA GLU A 186 -16.42 -7.80 -7.63
C GLU A 186 -16.24 -9.17 -8.31
N ALA A 187 -15.68 -9.20 -9.53
CA ALA A 187 -15.40 -10.44 -10.24
C ALA A 187 -14.32 -11.28 -9.54
N SER A 188 -13.29 -10.63 -8.98
CA SER A 188 -12.26 -11.28 -8.15
C SER A 188 -12.88 -11.88 -6.88
N ILE A 189 -13.75 -11.17 -6.18
CA ILE A 189 -14.44 -11.69 -4.99
C ILE A 189 -15.27 -12.91 -5.36
N LYS A 190 -16.05 -12.85 -6.46
CA LYS A 190 -16.83 -14.00 -6.95
C LYS A 190 -15.92 -15.19 -7.28
N TYR A 191 -14.81 -14.95 -7.98
CA TYR A 191 -13.83 -15.98 -8.31
C TYR A 191 -13.29 -16.70 -7.06
N HIS A 192 -12.81 -15.94 -6.07
CA HIS A 192 -12.27 -16.52 -4.83
C HIS A 192 -13.36 -17.20 -4.00
N PHE A 193 -14.57 -16.66 -3.98
CA PHE A 193 -15.72 -17.30 -3.34
C PHE A 193 -16.04 -18.65 -3.97
N TYR A 194 -16.06 -18.75 -5.30
CA TYR A 194 -16.26 -20.04 -5.97
C TYR A 194 -15.17 -21.03 -5.61
N LEU A 195 -13.91 -20.60 -5.62
CA LEU A 195 -12.77 -21.43 -5.22
C LEU A 195 -12.90 -21.93 -3.77
N ASP A 196 -13.32 -21.06 -2.85
CA ASP A 196 -13.53 -21.42 -1.43
C ASP A 196 -14.70 -22.38 -1.21
N CYS A 197 -15.68 -22.37 -2.11
CA CYS A 197 -16.80 -23.31 -2.09
C CYS A 197 -16.53 -24.62 -2.83
N MET A 198 -15.36 -24.79 -3.47
CA MET A 198 -15.02 -26.04 -4.15
C MET A 198 -14.70 -27.15 -3.15
N LEU A 199 -15.20 -28.35 -3.42
CA LEU A 199 -14.83 -29.54 -2.67
C LEU A 199 -13.36 -29.89 -2.97
N MET A 200 -12.56 -29.95 -1.92
CA MET A 200 -11.12 -30.21 -2.01
C MET A 200 -10.78 -31.70 -1.87
N GLU A 201 -11.80 -32.57 -1.84
CA GLU A 201 -11.64 -34.01 -1.75
C GLU A 201 -10.90 -34.54 -2.99
N GLY A 202 -9.85 -35.34 -2.76
CA GLY A 202 -9.02 -35.88 -3.84
C GLY A 202 -7.97 -34.92 -4.39
N MET A 203 -7.91 -33.67 -3.91
CA MET A 203 -6.84 -32.74 -4.28
C MET A 203 -5.52 -33.14 -3.62
N LYS A 204 -4.44 -33.08 -4.41
CA LYS A 204 -3.10 -33.40 -3.92
C LYS A 204 -2.76 -32.52 -2.73
N THR A 205 -2.35 -33.15 -1.64
CA THR A 205 -1.79 -32.51 -0.45
C THR A 205 -0.27 -32.58 -0.48
N LEU A 206 0.37 -31.80 0.40
CA LEU A 206 1.77 -31.99 0.73
C LEU A 206 1.98 -33.39 1.30
N ASN A 207 3.01 -34.08 0.81
CA ASN A 207 3.40 -35.37 1.35
C ASN A 207 4.12 -35.20 2.71
N GLU A 208 4.26 -36.29 3.47
CA GLU A 208 4.87 -36.19 4.81
C GLU A 208 6.36 -35.80 4.77
N GLU A 209 7.09 -36.18 3.73
CA GLU A 209 8.52 -35.81 3.56
C GLU A 209 8.71 -34.30 3.31
N GLU A 210 7.81 -33.69 2.55
CA GLU A 210 7.75 -32.26 2.27
C GLU A 210 7.42 -31.50 3.56
N LYS A 211 6.44 -31.96 4.34
CA LYS A 211 6.08 -31.37 5.63
C LYS A 211 7.27 -31.42 6.60
N GLU A 212 7.94 -32.58 6.72
CA GLU A 212 9.12 -32.74 7.57
C GLU A 212 10.25 -31.81 7.13
N THR A 213 10.47 -31.68 5.83
CA THR A 213 11.48 -30.79 5.26
C THR A 213 11.18 -29.32 5.59
N ILE A 214 9.94 -28.89 5.43
CA ILE A 214 9.50 -27.52 5.78
C ILE A 214 9.73 -27.26 7.28
N VAL A 215 9.32 -28.18 8.16
CA VAL A 215 9.51 -28.03 9.61
C VAL A 215 11.00 -27.96 9.97
N ARG A 216 11.83 -28.83 9.40
CA ARG A 216 13.27 -28.87 9.65
C ARG A 216 13.94 -27.56 9.25
N LEU A 217 13.60 -27.02 8.08
CA LEU A 217 14.16 -25.76 7.59
C LEU A 217 13.67 -24.56 8.41
N ALA A 218 12.40 -24.52 8.80
CA ALA A 218 11.82 -23.42 9.56
C ALA A 218 12.28 -23.40 11.04
N THR A 219 12.62 -24.55 11.61
CA THR A 219 13.01 -24.70 13.03
C THR A 219 14.52 -24.80 13.25
N SER A 220 15.35 -24.71 12.21
CA SER A 220 16.80 -24.91 12.29
C SER A 220 17.50 -23.98 13.29
N ASN A 221 16.97 -22.77 13.49
CA ASN A 221 17.56 -21.73 14.34
C ASN A 221 16.74 -21.40 15.59
N SER A 222 15.60 -22.06 15.82
CA SER A 222 14.67 -21.70 16.90
C SER A 222 13.75 -22.86 17.28
N ARG A 223 13.55 -23.07 18.60
CA ARG A 223 12.62 -24.08 19.13
C ARG A 223 11.23 -23.46 19.34
N TYR A 224 10.27 -23.86 18.52
CA TYR A 224 8.87 -23.49 18.67
C TYR A 224 8.09 -24.58 19.42
N LYS A 225 6.99 -24.21 20.09
CA LYS A 225 6.11 -25.21 20.70
C LYS A 225 5.45 -26.04 19.61
N HIS A 226 5.50 -27.36 19.72
CA HIS A 226 4.97 -28.31 18.74
C HIS A 226 3.52 -27.99 18.33
N LYS A 227 2.66 -27.59 19.28
CA LYS A 227 1.27 -27.21 19.00
C LYS A 227 1.14 -26.14 17.91
N TYR A 228 1.97 -25.10 17.93
CA TYR A 228 1.90 -24.03 16.93
C TYR A 228 2.42 -24.47 15.58
N VAL A 229 3.45 -25.33 15.56
CA VAL A 229 3.97 -25.91 14.32
C VAL A 229 2.91 -26.78 13.64
N THR A 230 2.17 -27.57 14.40
CA THR A 230 1.07 -28.39 13.86
C THR A 230 -0.05 -27.54 13.28
N LEU A 231 -0.54 -26.53 14.00
CA LEU A 231 -1.60 -25.64 13.52
C LEU A 231 -1.19 -24.88 12.25
N LEU A 232 0.04 -24.38 12.19
CA LEU A 232 0.56 -23.71 11.00
C LEU A 232 0.72 -24.68 9.83
N MET A 233 1.13 -25.92 10.09
CA MET A 233 1.24 -26.92 9.04
C MET A 233 -0.12 -27.30 8.45
N GLU A 234 -1.17 -27.35 9.27
CA GLU A 234 -2.54 -27.54 8.80
C GLU A 234 -2.98 -26.39 7.88
N GLU A 235 -2.71 -25.14 8.28
CA GLU A 235 -2.99 -23.95 7.47
C GLU A 235 -2.22 -23.97 6.12
N ILE A 236 -0.92 -24.32 6.15
CA ILE A 236 -0.10 -24.46 4.95
C ILE A 236 -0.64 -25.56 4.02
N CYS A 237 -1.10 -26.68 4.58
CA CYS A 237 -1.69 -27.76 3.78
C CYS A 237 -2.98 -27.31 3.10
N LEU A 238 -3.84 -26.58 3.82
CA LEU A 238 -5.08 -26.03 3.26
C LEU A 238 -4.80 -25.03 2.14
N ASP A 239 -3.84 -24.13 2.34
CA ASP A 239 -3.45 -23.13 1.34
C ASP A 239 -2.82 -23.78 0.09
N TYR A 240 -1.99 -24.81 0.30
CA TYR A 240 -1.45 -25.62 -0.79
C TYR A 240 -2.56 -26.27 -1.60
N GLN A 241 -3.53 -26.92 -0.94
CA GLN A 241 -4.66 -27.53 -1.62
C GLN A 241 -5.48 -26.48 -2.38
N ARG A 242 -5.80 -25.34 -1.76
CA ARG A 242 -6.50 -24.21 -2.39
C ARG A 242 -5.80 -23.76 -3.66
N THR A 243 -4.47 -23.61 -3.60
CA THR A 243 -3.64 -23.24 -4.75
C THR A 243 -3.69 -24.31 -5.85
N MET A 244 -3.61 -25.59 -5.51
CA MET A 244 -3.71 -26.68 -6.48
C MET A 244 -5.09 -26.71 -7.16
N CYS A 245 -6.16 -26.38 -6.42
CA CYS A 245 -7.51 -26.23 -6.97
C CYS A 245 -7.62 -25.05 -7.92
N ASP A 246 -7.09 -23.90 -7.53
CA ASP A 246 -7.04 -22.72 -8.37
C ASP A 246 -6.33 -23.01 -9.70
N LEU A 247 -5.12 -23.58 -9.65
CA LEU A 247 -4.36 -23.95 -10.86
C LEU A 247 -5.13 -24.92 -11.78
N THR A 248 -5.80 -25.90 -11.18
CA THR A 248 -6.59 -26.89 -11.93
C THR A 248 -7.84 -26.26 -12.54
N TRP A 249 -8.53 -25.42 -11.78
CA TRP A 249 -9.75 -24.75 -12.21
C TRP A 249 -9.48 -23.73 -13.32
N ARG A 250 -8.39 -22.96 -13.23
CA ARG A 250 -7.94 -22.07 -14.32
C ARG A 250 -7.77 -22.83 -15.63
N GLN A 251 -7.16 -24.01 -15.59
CA GLN A 251 -7.02 -24.87 -16.78
C GLN A 251 -8.38 -25.35 -17.30
N MET A 252 -9.32 -25.68 -16.40
CA MET A 252 -10.69 -26.08 -16.79
C MET A 252 -11.46 -24.95 -17.45
N ILE A 253 -11.39 -23.72 -16.90
CA ILE A 253 -12.01 -22.52 -17.47
C ILE A 253 -11.47 -22.26 -18.88
N GLN A 254 -10.14 -22.32 -19.06
CA GLN A 254 -9.51 -22.11 -20.37
C GLN A 254 -9.92 -23.17 -21.40
N ARG A 255 -10.10 -24.43 -20.98
CA ARG A 255 -10.54 -25.52 -21.88
C ARG A 255 -12.02 -25.45 -22.24
N ASN A 256 -12.86 -24.92 -21.35
CA ASN A 256 -14.32 -24.91 -21.51
C ASN A 256 -14.92 -23.51 -21.25
N PRO A 257 -14.52 -22.46 -22.01
CA PRO A 257 -14.94 -21.09 -21.74
C PRO A 257 -16.47 -20.90 -21.79
N GLU A 258 -17.16 -21.66 -22.64
CA GLU A 258 -18.62 -21.59 -22.77
C GLU A 258 -19.38 -22.03 -21.51
N MET A 259 -18.81 -22.97 -20.75
CA MET A 259 -19.39 -23.44 -19.48
C MET A 259 -19.19 -22.43 -18.36
N PHE A 260 -18.07 -21.69 -18.39
CA PHE A 260 -17.64 -20.76 -17.35
C PHE A 260 -17.84 -19.29 -17.72
N LYS A 261 -18.83 -18.97 -18.59
CA LYS A 261 -19.13 -17.58 -19.01
C LYS A 261 -19.38 -16.60 -17.87
N PHE A 262 -19.80 -17.10 -16.71
CA PHE A 262 -19.99 -16.29 -15.51
C PHE A 262 -18.68 -15.79 -14.88
N VAL A 263 -17.55 -16.45 -15.20
CA VAL A 263 -16.22 -16.04 -14.76
C VAL A 263 -15.72 -14.94 -15.69
N THR A 264 -15.83 -13.69 -15.24
CA THR A 264 -15.48 -12.49 -16.02
C THR A 264 -14.09 -11.94 -15.74
N TRP A 265 -13.41 -12.49 -14.73
CA TRP A 265 -12.05 -12.14 -14.35
C TRP A 265 -11.29 -13.41 -13.94
N MET A 266 -10.01 -13.46 -14.26
CA MET A 266 -9.07 -14.45 -13.75
C MET A 266 -7.79 -13.74 -13.31
N PRO A 267 -7.08 -14.28 -12.30
CA PRO A 267 -5.81 -13.69 -11.89
C PRO A 267 -4.80 -13.77 -13.03
N ASP A 268 -4.12 -12.67 -13.30
CA ASP A 268 -3.08 -12.61 -14.32
C ASP A 268 -2.03 -13.67 -14.01
N ILE A 269 -1.76 -14.54 -14.98
CA ILE A 269 -0.57 -15.37 -14.94
C ILE A 269 0.55 -14.39 -15.28
N GLU A 270 1.29 -13.93 -14.27
CA GLU A 270 2.56 -13.29 -14.52
C GLU A 270 3.35 -14.25 -15.40
N ALA A 271 3.49 -13.89 -16.68
CA ALA A 271 4.22 -14.72 -17.62
C ALA A 271 5.59 -14.90 -16.99
N THR A 272 5.91 -16.14 -16.61
CA THR A 272 7.22 -16.48 -16.07
C THR A 272 8.18 -15.92 -17.10
N ARG A 273 8.94 -14.90 -16.73
CA ARG A 273 9.86 -14.24 -17.67
C ARG A 273 10.97 -15.23 -17.95
N VAL A 274 10.72 -16.20 -18.83
CA VAL A 274 11.70 -17.19 -19.23
C VAL A 274 12.77 -16.39 -19.96
N PRO A 275 13.98 -16.28 -19.39
CA PRO A 275 15.03 -15.52 -20.06
C PRO A 275 15.25 -16.16 -21.43
N LYS A 276 15.21 -15.37 -22.51
CA LYS A 276 15.37 -15.86 -23.91
C LYS A 276 16.66 -16.68 -24.12
N LYS A 277 17.62 -16.54 -23.21
CA LYS A 277 18.81 -17.38 -23.02
C LYS A 277 18.90 -17.69 -21.54
N GLY A 278 19.37 -18.87 -21.12
CA GLY A 278 19.58 -19.22 -19.70
C GLY A 278 20.56 -18.32 -18.91
N LYS A 279 20.99 -17.19 -19.48
CA LYS A 279 21.83 -16.15 -18.88
C LYS A 279 21.17 -14.79 -19.11
N ILE A 280 20.99 -14.03 -18.03
CA ILE A 280 20.53 -12.64 -18.08
C ILE A 280 21.73 -11.80 -18.55
N ASP A 281 21.56 -11.04 -19.64
CA ASP A 281 22.55 -10.04 -20.05
C ASP A 281 22.47 -8.87 -19.08
N THR A 282 23.53 -8.68 -18.29
CA THR A 282 23.63 -7.64 -17.27
C THR A 282 24.25 -6.36 -17.81
N GLY A 283 24.66 -6.33 -19.09
CA GLY A 283 25.46 -5.24 -19.67
C GLY A 283 26.86 -5.12 -19.07
N MET A 284 27.29 -6.04 -18.20
CA MET A 284 28.62 -6.03 -17.59
C MET A 284 29.67 -6.57 -18.56
N THR A 285 30.61 -5.71 -18.96
CA THR A 285 31.72 -6.06 -19.87
C THR A 285 32.74 -7.03 -19.25
N ASN A 286 32.94 -6.99 -17.93
CA ASN A 286 33.83 -7.91 -17.22
C ASN A 286 33.36 -8.17 -15.79
N PHE A 287 32.56 -9.23 -15.62
CA PHE A 287 32.02 -9.65 -14.33
C PHE A 287 33.11 -9.87 -13.27
N LEU A 288 34.25 -10.47 -13.64
CA LEU A 288 35.32 -10.75 -12.67
C LEU A 288 35.92 -9.45 -12.10
N LYS A 289 36.17 -8.45 -12.95
CA LYS A 289 36.67 -7.13 -12.51
C LYS A 289 35.62 -6.39 -11.67
N VAL A 290 34.35 -6.42 -12.06
CA VAL A 290 33.27 -5.80 -11.29
C VAL A 290 33.12 -6.50 -9.93
N ARG A 291 33.09 -7.83 -9.89
CA ARG A 291 33.03 -8.62 -8.66
C ARG A 291 34.21 -8.31 -7.74
N GLN A 292 35.44 -8.26 -8.26
CA GLN A 292 36.63 -7.89 -7.47
C GLN A 292 36.53 -6.47 -6.92
N ARG A 293 36.06 -5.51 -7.73
CA ARG A 293 35.84 -4.12 -7.29
C ARG A 293 34.74 -4.02 -6.23
N THR A 294 33.63 -4.72 -6.40
CA THR A 294 32.55 -4.76 -5.41
C THR A 294 33.03 -5.42 -4.14
N HIS A 295 33.70 -6.57 -4.23
CA HIS A 295 34.36 -7.19 -3.08
C HIS A 295 35.39 -6.24 -2.44
N TRP A 296 36.06 -5.37 -3.19
CA TRP A 296 37.01 -4.40 -2.66
C TRP A 296 36.32 -3.23 -1.92
N ILE A 297 35.14 -2.78 -2.35
CA ILE A 297 34.42 -1.66 -1.72
C ILE A 297 33.60 -2.13 -0.52
N THR A 298 32.95 -3.30 -0.65
CA THR A 298 31.98 -3.81 0.32
C THR A 298 32.68 -4.33 1.59
N LEU A 299 32.07 -4.01 2.74
CA LEU A 299 32.57 -4.41 4.05
C LEU A 299 32.24 -5.87 4.37
N TYR A 300 30.97 -6.25 4.17
CA TYR A 300 30.43 -7.59 4.43
C TYR A 300 30.72 -8.56 3.30
N VAL A 301 31.99 -8.92 3.16
CA VAL A 301 32.46 -9.93 2.18
C VAL A 301 32.97 -11.19 2.89
N HIS A 302 33.49 -11.02 4.10
CA HIS A 302 34.06 -12.08 4.93
C HIS A 302 33.11 -12.39 6.09
N GLU A 303 32.97 -13.67 6.42
CA GLU A 303 32.08 -14.13 7.49
C GLU A 303 32.52 -13.57 8.85
N GLU A 304 33.83 -13.48 9.07
CA GLU A 304 34.46 -12.95 10.28
C GLU A 304 34.03 -11.51 10.56
N VAL A 305 33.81 -10.70 9.52
CA VAL A 305 33.35 -9.31 9.64
C VAL A 305 31.87 -9.26 10.06
N TYR A 306 31.06 -10.21 9.58
CA TYR A 306 29.67 -10.35 10.00
C TYR A 306 29.58 -10.81 11.45
N GLN A 307 30.34 -11.83 11.83
CA GLN A 307 30.42 -12.31 13.21
C GLN A 307 30.89 -11.22 14.17
N ALA A 308 31.94 -10.46 13.81
CA ALA A 308 32.42 -9.33 14.61
C ALA A 308 31.31 -8.30 14.85
N MET A 309 30.55 -7.93 13.82
CA MET A 309 29.45 -6.97 13.95
C MET A 309 28.29 -7.54 14.77
N ALA A 310 27.98 -8.83 14.62
CA ALA A 310 26.96 -9.50 15.43
C ALA A 310 27.31 -9.46 16.93
N CYS A 311 28.58 -9.71 17.29
CA CYS A 311 29.05 -9.58 18.67
C CYS A 311 28.94 -8.13 19.19
N VAL A 312 29.37 -7.15 18.39
CA VAL A 312 29.20 -5.72 18.73
C VAL A 312 27.73 -5.39 18.99
N MET A 313 26.83 -5.87 18.12
CA MET A 313 25.40 -5.65 18.27
C MET A 313 24.84 -6.29 19.54
N ALA A 314 25.25 -7.52 19.87
CA ALA A 314 24.82 -8.20 21.08
C ALA A 314 25.24 -7.43 22.34
N GLU A 315 26.46 -6.91 22.38
CA GLU A 315 26.94 -6.07 23.49
C GLU A 315 26.19 -4.73 23.59
N CYS A 316 25.86 -4.09 22.46
CA CYS A 316 25.04 -2.88 22.46
C CYS A 316 23.61 -3.15 22.95
N MET A 317 23.01 -4.28 22.55
CA MET A 317 21.69 -4.69 23.05
C MET A 317 21.71 -4.97 24.55
N TYR A 318 22.78 -5.59 25.06
CA TYR A 318 22.96 -5.79 26.49
C TYR A 318 22.99 -4.46 27.25
N VAL A 319 23.75 -3.48 26.76
CA VAL A 319 23.78 -2.13 27.34
C VAL A 319 22.40 -1.46 27.29
N SER A 320 21.68 -1.56 26.18
CA SER A 320 20.30 -1.03 26.05
C SER A 320 19.32 -1.66 27.05
N SER A 321 19.62 -2.85 27.59
CA SER A 321 18.80 -3.51 28.62
C SER A 321 19.18 -3.13 30.06
N MET A 322 20.29 -2.40 30.26
CA MET A 322 20.71 -1.95 31.58
C MET A 322 19.84 -0.78 32.06
N ASN A 323 19.42 -0.84 33.32
CA ASN A 323 18.70 0.27 33.93
C ASN A 323 19.68 1.28 34.50
N LEU A 324 19.58 2.54 34.06
CA LEU A 324 20.38 3.65 34.61
C LEU A 324 20.05 3.92 36.10
N PHE A 325 18.81 3.61 36.49
CA PHE A 325 18.27 3.81 37.83
C PHE A 325 17.93 2.47 38.47
N ALA A 326 18.05 2.37 39.78
CA ALA A 326 17.57 1.21 40.51
C ALA A 326 16.03 1.20 40.49
N THR A 327 15.44 0.24 39.78
CA THR A 327 13.99 0.06 39.64
C THR A 327 13.39 -0.89 40.67
N SER A 328 14.21 -1.69 41.33
CA SER A 328 13.81 -2.58 42.41
C SER A 328 14.27 -2.04 43.76
N TYR A 329 13.34 -1.48 44.52
CA TYR A 329 13.52 -1.17 45.94
C TYR A 329 12.30 -1.68 46.72
N GLY A 330 12.47 -1.95 48.01
CA GLY A 330 11.37 -2.42 48.88
C GLY A 330 10.23 -1.40 49.00
N LYS A 331 9.13 -1.77 49.66
CA LYS A 331 7.91 -0.92 49.76
C LYS A 331 8.18 0.47 50.36
N GLN A 332 9.17 0.62 51.24
CA GLN A 332 9.49 1.89 51.93
C GLN A 332 11.00 1.99 52.18
N ILE A 333 11.59 3.12 51.78
CA ILE A 333 12.99 3.51 52.00
C ILE A 333 13.05 5.01 52.33
N ARG A 334 14.08 5.43 53.07
CA ARG A 334 14.27 6.87 53.37
C ARG A 334 14.81 7.61 52.14
N LEU A 335 14.59 8.92 52.07
CA LEU A 335 15.05 9.74 50.94
C LEU A 335 16.58 9.65 50.73
N LEU A 336 17.36 9.70 51.81
CA LEU A 336 18.81 9.58 51.74
C LEU A 336 19.25 8.20 51.22
N GLU A 337 18.59 7.13 51.68
CA GLU A 337 18.87 5.77 51.21
C GLU A 337 18.50 5.60 49.73
N PHE A 338 17.44 6.26 49.27
CA PHE A 338 17.08 6.30 47.85
C PHE A 338 18.13 7.05 47.02
N GLU A 339 18.60 8.20 47.48
CA GLU A 339 19.63 8.99 46.81
C GLU A 339 20.95 8.21 46.70
N ASP A 340 21.36 7.55 47.78
CA ASP A 340 22.55 6.69 47.79
C ASP A 340 22.38 5.50 46.83
N LEU A 341 21.21 4.84 46.82
CA LEU A 341 20.91 3.73 45.93
C LEU A 341 20.96 4.15 44.44
N GLN A 342 20.35 5.28 44.10
CA GLN A 342 20.38 5.79 42.72
C GLN A 342 21.79 6.21 42.32
N SER A 343 22.52 6.88 43.21
CA SER A 343 23.92 7.27 42.96
C SER A 343 24.81 6.06 42.72
N GLN A 344 24.66 5.00 43.51
CA GLN A 344 25.39 3.74 43.32
C GLN A 344 25.04 3.05 42.01
N ALA A 345 23.75 3.00 41.64
CA ALA A 345 23.30 2.41 40.38
C ALA A 345 23.90 3.16 39.17
N ILE A 346 23.81 4.50 39.17
CA ILE A 346 24.38 5.36 38.13
C ILE A 346 25.89 5.15 38.01
N LEU A 347 26.62 5.19 39.13
CA LEU A 347 28.08 4.98 39.14
C LEU A 347 28.46 3.60 38.60
N THR A 348 27.68 2.57 38.90
CA THR A 348 27.90 1.20 38.42
C THR A 348 27.73 1.12 36.90
N VAL A 349 26.65 1.69 36.37
CA VAL A 349 26.39 1.72 34.92
C VAL A 349 27.45 2.54 34.19
N ILE A 350 27.81 3.73 34.70
CA ILE A 350 28.87 4.56 34.11
C ILE A 350 30.21 3.83 34.10
N LYS A 351 30.56 3.15 35.20
CA LYS A 351 31.79 2.35 35.28
C LYS A 351 31.78 1.23 34.24
N TYR A 352 30.64 0.54 34.09
CA TYR A 352 30.49 -0.52 33.09
C TYR A 352 30.65 0.00 31.64
N LEU A 353 30.07 1.16 31.33
CA LEU A 353 30.18 1.75 29.99
C LEU A 353 31.61 2.19 29.66
N LYS A 354 32.36 2.69 30.65
CA LYS A 354 33.70 3.24 30.44
C LYS A 354 34.80 2.19 30.24
N GLU A 355 34.73 1.06 30.94
CA GLU A 355 35.82 0.06 30.89
C GLU A 355 35.33 -1.29 30.38
N PRO A 356 34.45 -2.03 31.10
CA PRO A 356 34.04 -3.38 30.70
C PRO A 356 33.40 -3.46 29.31
N TRP A 357 32.55 -2.50 28.95
CA TRP A 357 31.86 -2.52 27.66
C TRP A 357 32.82 -2.31 26.48
N LEU A 358 33.72 -1.34 26.59
CA LEU A 358 34.74 -1.09 25.57
C LEU A 358 35.72 -2.26 25.45
N GLU A 359 36.10 -2.87 26.57
CA GLU A 359 36.99 -4.03 26.59
C GLU A 359 36.35 -5.25 25.91
N LYS A 360 35.09 -5.55 26.21
CA LYS A 360 34.34 -6.65 25.57
C LYS A 360 34.18 -6.45 24.07
N ILE A 361 33.82 -5.25 23.62
CA ILE A 361 33.72 -4.93 22.19
C ILE A 361 35.09 -5.11 21.53
N THR A 362 36.14 -4.55 22.13
CA THR A 362 37.50 -4.63 21.60
C THR A 362 37.97 -6.09 21.50
N GLN A 363 37.72 -6.89 22.53
CA GLN A 363 38.08 -8.30 22.55
C GLN A 363 37.31 -9.08 21.49
N SER A 364 36.00 -8.83 21.34
CA SER A 364 35.16 -9.49 20.35
C SER A 364 35.63 -9.20 18.93
N VAL A 365 35.87 -7.92 18.62
CA VAL A 365 36.40 -7.50 17.31
C VAL A 365 37.77 -8.11 17.05
N ARG A 366 38.67 -8.12 18.05
CA ARG A 366 40.00 -8.75 17.91
C ARG A 366 39.90 -10.25 17.66
N MET A 367 39.07 -10.97 18.42
CA MET A 367 38.92 -12.41 18.27
C MET A 367 38.41 -12.79 16.88
N CYS A 368 37.39 -12.09 16.39
CA CYS A 368 36.81 -12.38 15.08
C CYS A 368 37.75 -11.99 13.93
N LEU A 369 38.42 -10.84 14.00
CA LEU A 369 39.23 -10.33 12.88
C LEU A 369 40.68 -10.81 12.88
N ARG A 370 41.16 -11.45 13.96
CA ARG A 370 42.54 -11.97 14.04
C ARG A 370 42.87 -12.94 12.90
N ASP A 371 41.92 -13.82 12.57
CA ASP A 371 42.15 -14.93 11.66
C ASP A 371 42.16 -14.48 10.17
N LEU A 372 41.70 -13.25 9.88
CA LEU A 372 41.82 -12.62 8.56
C LEU A 372 43.26 -12.22 8.19
N GLY A 373 44.16 -12.15 9.18
CA GLY A 373 45.60 -11.97 8.97
C GLY A 373 46.02 -10.68 8.25
N LYS A 374 47.08 -10.78 7.43
CA LYS A 374 47.66 -9.63 6.70
C LYS A 374 46.77 -9.24 5.53
N GLY A 375 46.17 -8.05 5.59
CA GLY A 375 45.33 -7.52 4.53
C GLY A 375 44.55 -6.27 4.95
N TRP A 376 43.35 -6.09 4.39
CA TRP A 376 42.49 -4.90 4.59
C TRP A 376 41.90 -4.77 6.00
N PHE A 377 41.96 -5.84 6.80
CA PHE A 377 41.53 -5.90 8.21
C PHE A 377 42.72 -6.11 9.17
N ASN A 378 43.95 -5.82 8.72
CA ASN A 378 45.14 -5.99 9.55
C ASN A 378 45.08 -5.09 10.80
N LEU A 379 44.94 -5.72 11.97
CA LEU A 379 44.89 -5.06 13.28
C LEU A 379 46.25 -4.48 13.71
N GLU A 380 47.35 -4.92 13.10
CA GLU A 380 48.72 -4.47 13.42
C GLU A 380 49.19 -3.28 12.56
N GLN A 381 48.28 -2.65 11.81
CA GLN A 381 48.65 -1.54 10.92
C GLN A 381 49.12 -0.32 11.74
N LYS A 382 50.39 0.07 11.54
CA LYS A 382 51.01 1.25 12.19
C LYS A 382 51.04 2.49 11.29
N ASN A 383 50.90 2.33 9.97
CA ASN A 383 50.92 3.45 9.04
C ASN A 383 49.52 4.08 8.93
N HIS A 384 49.37 5.32 9.39
CA HIS A 384 48.11 6.04 9.40
C HIS A 384 47.52 6.27 8.00
N GLY A 385 48.36 6.62 7.02
CA GLY A 385 47.89 6.85 5.64
C GLY A 385 47.32 5.58 4.99
N VAL A 386 47.84 4.41 5.37
CA VAL A 386 47.29 3.13 4.91
C VAL A 386 46.00 2.78 5.66
N TYR A 387 45.94 3.05 6.97
CA TYR A 387 44.72 2.85 7.77
C TYR A 387 43.52 3.65 7.22
N ASP A 388 43.76 4.86 6.74
CA ASP A 388 42.70 5.75 6.24
C ASP A 388 41.93 5.20 5.03
N VAL A 389 42.59 4.37 4.22
CA VAL A 389 42.00 3.74 3.03
C VAL A 389 41.61 2.28 3.28
N MET A 390 41.89 1.74 4.47
CA MET A 390 41.57 0.36 4.82
C MET A 390 40.09 0.16 5.15
N LYS A 391 39.61 -1.07 4.90
CA LYS A 391 38.28 -1.51 5.32
C LYS A 391 38.13 -1.53 6.83
N LEU A 392 39.22 -1.77 7.56
CA LEU A 392 39.23 -1.73 9.02
C LEU A 392 38.70 -0.38 9.55
N LYS A 393 39.13 0.76 8.99
CA LYS A 393 38.61 2.07 9.39
C LYS A 393 37.10 2.20 9.14
N ARG A 394 36.63 1.73 7.98
CA ARG A 394 35.18 1.73 7.67
C ARG A 394 34.39 0.86 8.63
N PHE A 395 34.94 -0.31 9.00
CA PHE A 395 34.35 -1.17 10.03
C PHE A 395 34.29 -0.45 11.37
N MET A 396 35.40 0.14 11.83
CA MET A 396 35.43 0.87 13.11
C MET A 396 34.46 2.05 13.12
N ASN A 397 34.36 2.81 12.03
CA ASN A 397 33.38 3.89 11.90
C ASN A 397 31.94 3.36 12.02
N LEU A 398 31.64 2.22 11.39
CA LEU A 398 30.34 1.58 11.50
C LEU A 398 30.07 1.08 12.93
N THR A 399 31.06 0.49 13.59
CA THR A 399 31.00 0.10 15.01
C THR A 399 30.67 1.32 15.88
N THR A 400 31.35 2.46 15.68
CA THR A 400 31.06 3.70 16.40
C THR A 400 29.63 4.18 16.18
N LEU A 401 29.14 4.18 14.93
CA LEU A 401 27.76 4.55 14.63
C LEU A 401 26.75 3.61 15.29
N CYS A 402 27.02 2.29 15.28
CA CYS A 402 26.18 1.32 15.97
C CYS A 402 26.12 1.57 17.48
N MET A 403 27.26 1.89 18.10
CA MET A 403 27.35 2.24 19.52
C MET A 403 26.64 3.56 19.85
N GLN A 404 26.54 4.51 18.92
CA GLN A 404 25.89 5.81 19.12
C GLN A 404 24.38 5.80 18.91
N VAL A 405 23.87 4.99 17.98
CA VAL A 405 22.46 5.05 17.55
C VAL A 405 21.57 4.06 18.33
N ARG A 406 22.15 3.02 18.91
CA ARG A 406 21.42 1.91 19.55
C ARG A 406 21.55 1.87 21.08
N ILE A 407 22.14 2.90 21.66
CA ILE A 407 22.15 3.23 23.09
C ILE A 407 21.54 4.62 23.19
#